data_AF-A0A2E0BTZ8-F1
#
_entry.id   AF-A0A2E0BTZ8-F1
#
_cell.length_a   1.000
_cell.length_b   1.000
_cell.length_c   1.000
_cell.angle_alpha   90.00
_cell.angle_beta   90.00
_cell.angle_gamma   90.00
#
_symmetry.space_group_name_H-M   'P 1'
#
loop_
_entity.id
_entity.type
_entity.pdbx_description
1 polymer ?
#
loop_
_entity_poly.entity_id
_entity_poly.type
_entity_poly.pdbx_seq_one_letter_code
_entity_poly.pdbx_strand_id
1 'polypeptide(L)'
;MPTNVYFDLGTTSEQRLYENLIIEQLRAFGHDVYYLPRKLVNEDTLFGEDRLSSFNDAYIIEMYLDNVEGFEGQKEMMTRFGLDMQDEATWVVSKRRFEQLISTDQNLIVSSRPNEGDLIYFPLAKKLFEISFVDHDDPFYQIQNLPVFKMRCRTFEYSSERLDTGVTAIDNIETNESLDALQYQFVLETGTDSGTNYLLTEDGDFIVQEDYNVDTIDTSADNTFFETQGDSILDFSEVNPFGEVT
;
A
#
# COMPACT_ATOMS: atom_id res chain seq x y z
N MET A 1 23.48 6.27 -38.71
CA MET A 1 24.71 5.46 -38.85
C MET A 1 24.53 4.54 -40.05
N PRO A 2 25.59 4.20 -40.81
CA PRO A 2 25.48 3.24 -41.91
C PRO A 2 25.20 1.85 -41.32
N THR A 3 24.11 1.21 -41.72
CA THR A 3 23.77 -0.16 -41.31
C THR A 3 24.32 -1.16 -42.34
N ASN A 4 24.78 -2.31 -41.87
CA ASN A 4 25.28 -3.37 -42.75
C ASN A 4 24.09 -4.06 -43.44
N VAL A 5 24.16 -4.22 -44.77
CA VAL A 5 23.10 -4.77 -45.63
C VAL A 5 22.70 -6.22 -45.25
N TYR A 6 23.57 -6.95 -44.56
CA TYR A 6 23.32 -8.32 -44.10
C TYR A 6 22.65 -8.42 -42.72
N PHE A 7 22.50 -7.30 -42.02
CA PHE A 7 21.81 -7.23 -40.73
C PHE A 7 20.59 -6.31 -40.89
N ASP A 8 19.47 -6.90 -41.30
CA ASP A 8 18.18 -6.22 -41.29
C ASP A 8 17.64 -6.19 -39.85
N LEU A 9 17.12 -5.04 -39.42
CA LEU A 9 16.72 -4.75 -38.04
C LEU A 9 15.27 -5.22 -37.74
N GLY A 10 14.78 -6.15 -38.58
CA GLY A 10 13.43 -6.69 -38.55
C GLY A 10 12.39 -5.72 -39.14
N THR A 11 11.33 -6.30 -39.68
CA THR A 11 10.15 -5.53 -40.12
C THR A 11 9.32 -5.04 -38.93
N THR A 12 8.53 -3.99 -39.10
CA THR A 12 7.61 -3.50 -38.04
C THR A 12 6.61 -4.55 -37.59
N SER A 13 6.24 -5.49 -38.48
CA SER A 13 5.42 -6.66 -38.15
C SER A 13 6.11 -7.63 -37.20
N GLU A 14 7.40 -7.91 -37.40
CA GLU A 14 8.16 -8.79 -36.51
C GLU A 14 8.37 -8.14 -35.16
N GLN A 15 8.72 -6.85 -35.12
CA GLN A 15 8.86 -6.09 -33.87
C GLN A 15 7.58 -6.16 -33.03
N ARG A 16 6.41 -5.97 -33.66
CA ARG A 16 5.11 -6.10 -32.99
C ARG A 16 4.83 -7.53 -32.51
N LEU A 17 5.24 -8.55 -33.26
CA LEU A 17 5.08 -9.93 -32.84
C LEU A 17 5.89 -10.21 -31.56
N TYR A 18 7.14 -9.75 -31.51
CA TYR A 18 7.99 -9.86 -30.32
C TYR A 18 7.39 -9.10 -29.13
N GLU A 19 6.94 -7.86 -29.33
CA GLU A 19 6.27 -7.08 -28.28
C GLU A 19 5.00 -7.77 -27.76
N ASN A 20 4.19 -8.36 -28.65
CA ASN A 20 2.99 -9.10 -28.26
C ASN A 20 3.33 -10.35 -27.46
N LEU A 21 4.35 -11.09 -27.86
CA LEU A 21 4.79 -12.29 -27.16
C LEU A 21 5.31 -11.95 -25.76
N ILE A 22 6.03 -10.85 -25.60
CA ILE A 22 6.52 -10.39 -24.31
C ILE A 22 5.38 -9.93 -23.41
N ILE A 23 4.39 -9.20 -23.95
CA ILE A 23 3.22 -8.80 -23.17
C ILE A 23 2.42 -10.03 -22.73
N GLU A 24 2.28 -11.04 -23.59
CA GLU A 24 1.65 -12.29 -23.21
C GLU A 24 2.43 -13.02 -22.11
N GLN A 25 3.76 -13.06 -22.22
CA GLN A 25 4.62 -13.64 -21.20
C GLN A 25 4.50 -12.91 -19.85
N LEU A 26 4.51 -11.57 -19.86
CA LEU A 26 4.32 -10.76 -18.65
C LEU A 26 2.93 -10.95 -18.04
N ARG A 27 1.90 -11.16 -18.84
CA ARG A 27 0.56 -11.48 -18.33
C ARG A 27 0.47 -12.88 -17.74
N ALA A 28 1.19 -13.85 -18.32
CA ALA A 28 1.16 -15.23 -17.85
C ALA A 28 2.00 -15.46 -16.57
N PHE A 29 3.15 -14.79 -16.46
CA PHE A 29 4.14 -15.03 -15.40
C PHE A 29 4.43 -13.81 -14.52
N GLY A 30 4.01 -12.62 -14.92
CA GLY A 30 4.14 -11.42 -14.11
C GLY A 30 3.12 -11.37 -12.98
N HIS A 31 3.25 -10.33 -12.17
CA HIS A 31 2.36 -10.00 -11.09
C HIS A 31 1.64 -8.69 -11.39
N ASP A 32 0.38 -8.60 -10.97
CA ASP A 32 -0.37 -7.34 -10.99
C ASP A 32 0.15 -6.44 -9.87
N VAL A 33 0.78 -5.34 -10.25
CA VAL A 33 1.29 -4.32 -9.34
C VAL A 33 0.62 -2.99 -9.62
N TYR A 34 0.56 -2.12 -8.62
CA TYR A 34 0.11 -0.75 -8.83
C TYR A 34 1.33 0.13 -9.08
N TYR A 35 1.31 0.87 -10.18
CA TYR A 35 2.27 1.90 -10.52
C TYR A 35 1.71 3.27 -10.16
N LEU A 36 2.48 4.06 -9.41
CA LEU A 36 2.08 5.35 -8.87
C LEU A 36 3.06 6.41 -9.38
N PRO A 37 2.63 7.27 -10.32
CA PRO A 37 3.47 8.37 -10.78
C PRO A 37 3.62 9.44 -9.71
N ARG A 38 4.84 9.94 -9.55
CA ARG A 38 5.14 11.06 -8.66
C ARG A 38 4.66 12.38 -9.25
N LYS A 39 3.96 13.17 -8.46
CA LYS A 39 3.65 14.57 -8.76
C LYS A 39 4.40 15.49 -7.80
N LEU A 40 5.23 16.36 -8.36
CA LEU A 40 5.95 17.37 -7.58
C LEU A 40 4.99 18.49 -7.18
N VAL A 41 4.84 18.71 -5.87
CA VAL A 41 4.14 19.88 -5.36
C VAL A 41 5.10 21.07 -5.44
N ASN A 42 4.63 22.19 -6.01
CA ASN A 42 5.40 23.42 -6.02
C ASN A 42 5.07 24.20 -4.74
N GLU A 43 6.02 24.26 -3.82
CA GLU A 43 5.96 25.18 -2.69
C GLU A 43 6.77 26.45 -2.97
N ASP A 44 6.50 27.48 -2.16
CA ASP A 44 6.96 28.84 -2.39
C ASP A 44 8.49 28.94 -2.38
N THR A 45 9.06 29.41 -3.50
CA THR A 45 10.50 29.60 -3.67
C THR A 45 11.11 30.66 -2.74
N LEU A 46 10.29 31.43 -1.99
CA LEU A 46 10.78 32.46 -1.08
C LEU A 46 11.60 31.90 0.10
N PHE A 47 11.29 30.70 0.58
CA PHE A 47 11.92 30.13 1.78
C PHE A 47 12.97 29.05 1.49
N GLY A 48 13.13 28.64 0.23
CA GLY A 48 14.12 27.64 -0.18
C GLY A 48 13.87 26.26 0.43
N GLU A 49 12.61 25.94 0.72
CA GLU A 49 12.17 24.62 1.18
C GLU A 49 12.30 23.57 0.05
N ASP A 50 12.45 22.30 0.44
CA ASP A 50 12.54 21.21 -0.52
C ASP A 50 11.16 20.86 -1.09
N ARG A 51 11.11 20.39 -2.34
CA ARG A 51 9.86 20.11 -3.03
C ARG A 51 9.29 18.78 -2.55
N LEU A 52 8.16 18.83 -1.85
CA LEU A 52 7.44 17.63 -1.43
C LEU A 52 6.84 16.87 -2.62
N SER A 53 6.80 15.55 -2.48
CA SER A 53 6.18 14.63 -3.44
C SER A 53 4.75 14.32 -3.04
N SER A 54 3.87 14.18 -4.03
CA SER A 54 2.50 13.68 -3.84
C SER A 54 2.20 12.57 -4.83
N PHE A 55 1.43 11.57 -4.41
CA PHE A 55 1.02 10.43 -5.23
C PHE A 55 -0.50 10.32 -5.17
N ASN A 56 -1.16 10.70 -6.27
CA ASN A 56 -2.62 10.80 -6.32
C ASN A 56 -3.28 9.74 -7.20
N ASP A 57 -2.50 9.06 -8.04
CA ASP A 57 -3.00 8.15 -9.05
C ASP A 57 -2.32 6.79 -8.89
N ALA A 58 -3.06 5.71 -9.12
CA ALA A 58 -2.54 4.35 -9.10
C ALA A 58 -3.06 3.55 -10.30
N TYR A 59 -2.13 2.99 -11.08
CA TYR A 59 -2.43 2.23 -12.29
C TYR A 59 -2.02 0.76 -12.12
N ILE A 60 -2.95 -0.16 -12.35
CA ILE A 60 -2.63 -1.58 -12.34
C ILE A 60 -1.89 -1.95 -13.63
N ILE A 61 -0.71 -2.54 -13.49
CA ILE A 61 0.12 -2.97 -14.62
C ILE A 61 0.83 -4.28 -14.29
N GLU A 62 0.96 -5.13 -15.30
CA GLU A 62 1.62 -6.43 -15.17
C GLU A 62 3.14 -6.23 -15.22
N MET A 63 3.84 -6.55 -14.12
CA MET A 63 5.30 -6.49 -14.03
C MET A 63 5.89 -7.84 -13.61
N TYR A 64 7.03 -8.19 -14.18
CA TYR A 64 7.80 -9.35 -13.75
C TYR A 64 8.87 -8.94 -12.76
N LEU A 65 8.98 -9.68 -11.66
CA LEU A 65 10.05 -9.50 -10.68
C LEU A 65 11.28 -10.28 -11.16
N ASP A 66 12.30 -9.56 -11.61
CA ASP A 66 13.61 -10.12 -11.94
C ASP A 66 14.47 -10.08 -10.68
N ASN A 67 14.45 -11.17 -9.92
CA ASN A 67 15.38 -11.32 -8.82
C ASN A 67 16.71 -11.79 -9.41
N VAL A 68 17.76 -10.96 -9.31
CA VAL A 68 19.12 -11.36 -9.67
C VAL A 68 19.60 -12.35 -8.61
N GLU A 69 19.20 -13.61 -8.77
CA GLU A 69 19.76 -14.75 -8.04
C GLU A 69 21.16 -15.03 -8.60
N GLY A 70 22.10 -14.15 -8.24
CA GLY A 70 23.42 -14.09 -8.86
C GLY A 70 24.47 -13.55 -7.90
N PHE A 71 24.94 -14.45 -7.04
CA PHE A 71 26.16 -14.33 -6.22
C PHE A 71 26.01 -13.62 -4.86
N GLU A 72 26.13 -14.45 -3.82
CA GLU A 72 26.43 -14.17 -2.43
C GLU A 72 26.97 -12.78 -2.09
N GLY A 73 26.26 -12.14 -1.17
CA GLY A 73 26.72 -10.95 -0.47
C GLY A 73 25.57 -10.01 -0.28
N GLN A 74 24.73 -10.28 0.72
CA GLN A 74 24.01 -9.24 1.45
C GLN A 74 24.95 -8.03 1.55
N LYS A 75 24.74 -7.03 0.70
CA LYS A 75 25.47 -5.79 0.80
C LYS A 75 24.75 -5.01 1.89
N GLU A 76 25.00 -5.45 3.12
CA GLU A 76 24.76 -4.68 4.32
C GLU A 76 25.58 -3.40 4.15
N MET A 77 24.99 -2.38 3.51
CA MET A 77 25.63 -1.10 3.29
C MET A 77 25.64 -0.39 4.64
N MET A 78 26.72 -0.56 5.38
CA MET A 78 27.02 0.27 6.55
C MET A 78 27.15 1.72 6.07
N THR A 79 26.09 2.51 6.24
CA THR A 79 26.17 3.96 6.13
C THR A 79 26.79 4.50 7.43
N ARG A 80 27.26 5.76 7.45
CA ARG A 80 27.87 6.35 8.67
C ARG A 80 26.92 6.46 9.87
N PHE A 81 25.67 6.01 9.73
CA PHE A 81 24.62 6.09 10.74
C PHE A 81 24.05 4.72 11.18
N GLY A 82 24.43 3.59 10.55
CA GLY A 82 24.01 2.26 11.00
C GLY A 82 23.92 1.20 9.90
N LEU A 83 23.35 0.05 10.28
CA LEU A 83 22.99 -1.05 9.38
C LEU A 83 21.60 -0.74 8.81
N ASP A 84 21.52 -0.47 7.52
CA ASP A 84 20.25 -0.35 6.80
C ASP A 84 20.08 -1.57 5.89
N MET A 85 18.95 -2.26 6.03
CA MET A 85 18.58 -3.42 5.21
C MET A 85 17.51 -2.99 4.23
N GLN A 86 17.92 -2.37 3.12
CA GLN A 86 16.99 -2.06 2.03
C GLN A 86 16.88 -3.27 1.10
N ASP A 87 15.64 -3.75 0.91
CA ASP A 87 15.38 -4.75 -0.12
C ASP A 87 15.42 -4.04 -1.48
N GLU A 88 16.34 -4.48 -2.33
CA GLU A 88 16.42 -4.09 -3.74
C GLU A 88 15.66 -5.11 -4.60
N ALA A 89 14.87 -4.61 -5.54
CA ALA A 89 14.09 -5.42 -6.47
C ALA A 89 14.24 -4.85 -7.89
N THR A 90 14.41 -5.72 -8.89
CA THR A 90 14.36 -5.29 -10.29
C THR A 90 13.02 -5.68 -10.90
N TRP A 91 12.27 -4.69 -11.37
CA TRP A 91 10.98 -4.89 -12.03
C TRP A 91 11.13 -4.72 -13.54
N VAL A 92 10.48 -5.60 -14.30
CA VAL A 92 10.48 -5.57 -15.76
C VAL A 92 9.07 -5.35 -16.26
N VAL A 93 8.90 -4.34 -17.10
CA VAL A 93 7.61 -3.96 -17.68
C VAL A 93 7.72 -3.80 -19.20
N SER A 94 6.66 -4.11 -19.94
CA SER A 94 6.65 -3.86 -21.39
C SER A 94 6.48 -2.37 -21.70
N LYS A 95 7.33 -1.85 -22.59
CA LYS A 95 7.29 -0.48 -23.07
C LYS A 95 5.93 -0.12 -23.69
N ARG A 96 5.43 -0.97 -24.59
CA ARG A 96 4.15 -0.72 -25.26
C ARG A 96 2.97 -0.73 -24.28
N ARG A 97 2.99 -1.63 -23.28
CA ARG A 97 1.92 -1.70 -22.27
C ARG A 97 1.93 -0.46 -21.38
N PHE A 98 3.11 -0.04 -20.95
CA PHE A 98 3.32 1.18 -20.17
C PHE A 98 2.80 2.41 -20.92
N GLU A 99 3.24 2.62 -22.17
CA GLU A 99 2.78 3.74 -23.01
C GLU A 99 1.26 3.74 -23.18
N GLN A 100 0.62 2.59 -23.38
CA GLN A 100 -0.84 2.49 -23.51
C GLN A 100 -1.62 2.89 -22.25
N LEU A 101 -1.08 2.62 -21.07
CA LEU A 101 -1.73 2.94 -19.80
C LEU A 101 -1.50 4.40 -19.41
N ILE A 102 -0.26 4.86 -19.53
CA ILE A 102 0.23 6.06 -18.86
C ILE A 102 0.27 7.27 -19.80
N SER A 103 0.29 7.07 -21.13
CA SER A 103 0.27 8.20 -22.09
C SER A 103 -1.02 9.04 -22.08
N THR A 104 -2.06 8.59 -21.37
CA THR A 104 -3.32 9.34 -21.23
C THR A 104 -3.22 10.43 -20.16
N ASP A 105 -2.28 10.30 -19.22
CA ASP A 105 -2.18 11.19 -18.06
C ASP A 105 -1.38 12.45 -18.40
N GLN A 106 -2.02 13.61 -18.24
CA GLN A 106 -1.44 14.93 -18.54
C GLN A 106 -0.53 15.46 -17.42
N ASN A 107 -0.50 14.82 -16.25
CA ASN A 107 0.24 15.32 -15.08
C ASN A 107 1.65 14.74 -14.93
N LEU A 108 2.09 13.92 -15.88
CA LEU A 108 3.40 13.24 -15.82
C LEU A 108 4.56 14.17 -16.20
N ILE A 109 5.68 14.00 -15.49
CA ILE A 109 6.93 14.71 -15.76
C ILE A 109 7.50 14.28 -17.13
N VAL A 110 7.54 12.96 -17.38
CA VAL A 110 7.86 12.37 -18.68
C VAL A 110 6.90 11.22 -18.92
N SER A 111 6.18 11.23 -20.04
CA SER A 111 5.16 10.24 -20.38
C SER A 111 5.67 9.04 -21.19
N SER A 112 6.90 9.09 -21.69
CA SER A 112 7.46 8.07 -22.59
C SER A 112 8.14 6.90 -21.87
N ARG A 113 8.38 7.00 -20.56
CA ARG A 113 9.04 5.97 -19.75
C ARG A 113 8.69 6.14 -18.27
N PRO A 114 8.89 5.09 -17.45
CA PRO A 114 8.86 5.22 -15.99
C PRO A 114 9.87 6.27 -15.52
N ASN A 115 9.51 7.06 -14.51
CA ASN A 115 10.41 8.06 -13.93
C ASN A 115 11.06 7.54 -12.66
N GLU A 116 12.24 8.08 -12.39
CA GLU A 116 12.93 7.89 -11.12
C GLU A 116 12.15 8.62 -10.01
N GLY A 117 11.98 7.95 -8.87
CA GLY A 117 11.16 8.41 -7.75
C GLY A 117 9.66 8.11 -7.86
N ASP A 118 9.20 7.44 -8.93
CA ASP A 118 7.86 6.86 -8.96
C ASP A 118 7.79 5.62 -8.06
N LEU A 119 6.59 5.29 -7.58
CA LEU A 119 6.38 4.15 -6.67
C LEU A 119 5.71 2.96 -7.37
N ILE A 120 6.06 1.77 -6.92
CA ILE A 120 5.44 0.50 -7.29
C ILE A 120 4.96 -0.17 -6.01
N TYR A 121 3.65 -0.34 -5.87
CA TYR A 121 3.05 -1.09 -4.78
C TYR A 121 2.84 -2.54 -5.20
N PHE A 122 3.42 -3.48 -4.44
CA PHE A 122 3.23 -4.90 -4.64
C PHE A 122 2.20 -5.47 -3.65
N PRO A 123 0.98 -5.82 -4.09
CA PRO A 123 -0.11 -6.20 -3.18
C PRO A 123 0.17 -7.48 -2.36
N LEU A 124 0.90 -8.44 -2.94
CA LEU A 124 1.17 -9.72 -2.28
C LEU A 124 2.12 -9.54 -1.09
N ALA A 125 3.14 -8.69 -1.22
CA ALA A 125 4.09 -8.39 -0.16
C ALA A 125 3.64 -7.23 0.73
N LYS A 126 2.62 -6.46 0.33
CA LYS A 126 2.19 -5.20 0.96
C LYS A 126 3.35 -4.21 1.15
N LYS A 127 4.26 -4.15 0.19
CA LYS A 127 5.43 -3.26 0.19
C LYS A 127 5.36 -2.26 -0.95
N LEU A 128 5.85 -1.05 -0.67
CA LEU A 128 6.11 -0.02 -1.67
C LEU A 128 7.59 -0.05 -2.07
N PHE A 129 7.85 0.09 -3.36
CA PHE A 129 9.17 0.21 -3.92
C PHE A 129 9.30 1.53 -4.67
N GLU A 130 10.39 2.25 -4.44
CA GLU A 130 10.75 3.47 -5.18
C GLU A 130 11.69 3.12 -6.33
N ILE A 131 11.39 3.63 -7.52
CA ILE A 131 12.24 3.45 -8.70
C ILE A 131 13.49 4.32 -8.55
N SER A 132 14.64 3.68 -8.36
CA SER A 132 15.93 4.37 -8.25
C SER A 132 16.58 4.63 -9.60
N PHE A 133 16.48 3.66 -10.52
CA PHE A 133 17.08 3.78 -11.84
C PHE A 133 16.29 3.03 -12.91
N VAL A 134 16.12 3.66 -14.07
CA VAL A 134 15.43 3.07 -15.23
C VAL A 134 16.43 2.82 -16.36
N ASP A 135 16.67 1.54 -16.63
CA ASP A 135 17.51 1.11 -17.73
C ASP A 135 16.75 1.20 -19.06
N HIS A 136 17.33 1.94 -20.01
CA HIS A 136 16.71 2.21 -21.31
C HIS A 136 17.67 2.00 -22.49
N ASP A 137 18.98 1.82 -22.25
CA ASP A 137 20.02 1.93 -23.28
C ASP A 137 21.13 0.84 -23.12
N ASP A 138 20.84 -0.46 -23.27
CA ASP A 138 21.92 -1.40 -23.67
C ASP A 138 22.31 -1.19 -25.16
N PRO A 139 23.60 -1.11 -25.52
CA PRO A 139 24.05 -0.78 -26.88
C PRO A 139 24.05 -1.95 -27.88
N PHE A 140 23.62 -3.15 -27.50
CA PHE A 140 23.68 -4.35 -28.36
C PHE A 140 22.35 -5.11 -28.41
N TYR A 141 21.53 -4.80 -29.42
CA TYR A 141 20.32 -5.57 -29.70
C TYR A 141 20.34 -6.21 -31.07
N GLN A 142 19.73 -7.39 -31.15
CA GLN A 142 19.45 -8.08 -32.41
C GLN A 142 18.26 -7.42 -33.16
N ILE A 143 17.42 -6.66 -32.45
CA ILE A 143 16.27 -5.89 -32.97
C ILE A 143 16.41 -4.45 -32.50
N GLN A 144 16.03 -3.48 -33.33
CA GLN A 144 16.34 -2.05 -33.20
C GLN A 144 15.99 -1.33 -31.87
N ASN A 145 15.29 -1.96 -30.93
CA ASN A 145 14.86 -1.37 -29.66
C ASN A 145 14.57 -2.47 -28.61
N LEU A 146 14.69 -2.15 -27.30
CA LEU A 146 14.12 -3.01 -26.29
C LEU A 146 12.60 -2.85 -26.25
N PRO A 147 11.86 -3.96 -26.19
CA PRO A 147 10.43 -3.95 -25.93
C PRO A 147 10.08 -3.82 -24.43
N VAL A 148 11.08 -3.78 -23.53
CA VAL A 148 10.90 -3.76 -22.07
C VAL A 148 11.71 -2.66 -21.41
N PHE A 149 11.20 -2.13 -20.30
CA PHE A 149 11.95 -1.31 -19.34
C PHE A 149 12.33 -2.17 -18.15
N LYS A 150 13.58 -2.01 -17.69
CA LYS A 150 14.05 -2.61 -16.43
C LYS A 150 14.26 -1.50 -15.41
N MET A 151 13.61 -1.64 -14.26
CA MET A 151 13.59 -0.64 -13.20
C MET A 151 14.24 -1.24 -11.97
N ARG A 152 15.37 -0.68 -11.54
CA ARG A 152 15.96 -1.01 -10.25
C ARG A 152 15.25 -0.19 -9.20
N CYS A 153 14.64 -0.88 -8.24
CA CYS A 153 13.84 -0.27 -7.21
C CYS A 153 14.40 -0.64 -5.84
N ARG A 154 14.22 0.27 -4.88
CA ARG A 154 14.53 0.09 -3.46
C ARG A 154 13.24 0.15 -2.65
N THR A 155 13.23 -0.40 -1.44
CA THR A 155 12.07 -0.25 -0.56
C THR A 155 11.82 1.24 -0.27
N PHE A 156 10.58 1.69 -0.42
CA PHE A 156 10.20 3.07 -0.14
C PHE A 156 10.06 3.28 1.37
N GLU A 157 10.61 4.38 1.86
CA GLU A 157 10.47 4.83 3.24
C GLU A 157 9.57 6.06 3.26
N TYR A 158 8.51 6.01 4.06
CA TYR A 158 7.56 7.10 4.18
C TYR A 158 8.22 8.29 4.90
N SER A 159 8.18 9.47 4.29
CA SER A 159 8.74 10.72 4.79
C SER A 159 7.72 11.87 4.68
N SER A 160 6.48 11.62 5.13
CA SER A 160 5.38 12.59 5.14
C SER A 160 4.91 13.03 3.74
N GLU A 161 5.08 12.19 2.71
CA GLU A 161 4.44 12.37 1.42
C GLU A 161 2.94 12.12 1.51
N ARG A 162 2.17 12.77 0.63
CA ARG A 162 0.73 12.56 0.51
C ARG A 162 0.43 11.38 -0.42
N LEU A 163 -0.32 10.39 0.05
CA LEU A 163 -0.70 9.17 -0.65
C LEU A 163 -2.23 9.08 -0.77
N ASP A 164 -2.81 9.82 -1.72
CA ASP A 164 -4.26 9.85 -1.98
C ASP A 164 -4.60 9.14 -3.29
N THR A 165 -4.42 7.84 -3.32
CA THR A 165 -4.52 7.05 -4.56
C THR A 165 -5.92 6.49 -4.82
N GLY A 166 -6.78 6.51 -3.80
CA GLY A 166 -8.10 5.87 -3.81
C GLY A 166 -8.03 4.35 -3.61
N VAL A 167 -6.84 3.80 -3.38
CA VAL A 167 -6.64 2.40 -3.02
C VAL A 167 -6.41 2.32 -1.53
N THR A 168 -7.40 1.79 -0.79
CA THR A 168 -7.38 1.73 0.69
C THR A 168 -6.08 1.14 1.25
N ALA A 169 -5.51 0.12 0.60
CA ALA A 169 -4.28 -0.52 1.07
C ALA A 169 -3.04 0.38 0.99
N ILE A 170 -3.03 1.35 0.07
CA ILE A 170 -1.94 2.31 -0.11
C ILE A 170 -2.21 3.54 0.76
N ASP A 171 -3.43 4.06 0.75
CA ASP A 171 -3.81 5.24 1.52
C ASP A 171 -3.66 4.98 3.05
N ASN A 172 -3.93 3.75 3.51
CA ASN A 172 -3.69 3.36 4.90
C ASN A 172 -2.21 3.43 5.32
N ILE A 173 -1.26 3.43 4.38
CA ILE A 173 0.18 3.55 4.71
C ILE A 173 0.45 4.94 5.27
N GLU A 174 -0.13 5.98 4.66
CA GLU A 174 -0.08 7.34 5.21
C GLU A 174 -0.71 7.38 6.61
N THR A 175 -1.89 6.80 6.82
CA THR A 175 -2.53 6.79 8.15
C THR A 175 -1.73 6.07 9.23
N ASN A 176 -1.10 4.93 8.90
CA ASN A 176 -0.38 4.12 9.88
C ASN A 176 1.00 4.68 10.25
N GLU A 177 1.71 5.25 9.26
CA GLU A 177 3.09 5.73 9.42
C GLU A 177 3.16 7.23 9.69
N SER A 178 2.05 7.96 9.50
CA SER A 178 1.96 9.36 9.89
C SER A 178 2.10 9.51 11.40
N LEU A 179 2.94 10.47 11.81
CA LEU A 179 3.09 10.88 13.21
C LEU A 179 1.98 11.84 13.65
N ASP A 180 0.90 11.95 12.87
CA ASP A 180 -0.15 12.91 13.11
C ASP A 180 -0.91 12.59 14.40
N ALA A 181 -0.73 13.46 15.40
CA ALA A 181 -1.34 13.34 16.72
C ALA A 181 -2.82 13.77 16.72
N LEU A 182 -3.37 14.22 15.58
CA LEU A 182 -4.78 14.58 15.45
C LEU A 182 -5.72 13.39 15.77
N GLN A 183 -5.27 12.15 15.57
CA GLN A 183 -6.04 10.96 15.96
C GLN A 183 -6.37 10.92 17.47
N TYR A 184 -5.58 11.59 18.31
CA TYR A 184 -5.81 11.69 19.76
C TYR A 184 -6.50 13.00 20.16
N GLN A 185 -6.92 13.83 19.20
CA GLN A 185 -7.63 15.06 19.48
C GLN A 185 -9.06 14.74 19.94
N PHE A 186 -9.41 15.26 21.12
CA PHE A 186 -10.78 15.24 21.61
C PHE A 186 -11.63 16.25 20.83
N VAL A 187 -12.77 15.80 20.30
CA VAL A 187 -13.78 16.69 19.72
C VAL A 187 -14.71 17.17 20.83
N LEU A 188 -14.83 18.49 21.00
CA LEU A 188 -15.73 19.09 21.99
C LEU A 188 -17.20 18.74 21.71
N GLU A 189 -17.82 18.10 22.71
CA GLU A 189 -19.24 17.91 23.00
C GLU A 189 -20.24 18.53 22.00
N THR A 190 -20.89 17.68 21.19
CA THR A 190 -22.26 17.97 20.75
C THR A 190 -23.21 17.37 21.76
N GLY A 191 -23.68 18.20 22.68
CA GLY A 191 -24.72 17.84 23.65
C GLY A 191 -25.93 17.29 22.92
N THR A 192 -26.19 15.99 23.10
CA THR A 192 -27.43 15.36 22.65
C THR A 192 -28.35 15.16 23.86
N ASP A 193 -29.64 15.37 23.62
CA ASP A 193 -30.82 15.53 24.51
C ASP A 193 -31.05 14.48 25.63
N SER A 194 -30.06 13.69 26.06
CA SER A 194 -30.21 12.64 27.08
C SER A 194 -29.16 12.67 28.20
N GLY A 195 -28.48 13.80 28.41
CA GLY A 195 -27.79 14.10 29.68
C GLY A 195 -26.58 13.23 30.03
N THR A 196 -26.09 12.40 29.08
CA THR A 196 -24.84 11.64 29.25
C THR A 196 -23.81 12.18 28.26
N ASN A 197 -22.70 12.69 28.78
CA ASN A 197 -21.63 13.29 28.00
C ASN A 197 -20.55 12.24 27.73
N TYR A 198 -20.38 11.83 26.47
CA TYR A 198 -19.33 10.87 26.08
C TYR A 198 -18.14 11.62 25.49
N LEU A 199 -16.94 11.24 25.91
CA LEU A 199 -15.72 11.69 25.25
C LEU A 199 -15.51 10.79 24.02
N LEU A 200 -15.59 11.40 22.84
CA LEU A 200 -15.34 10.74 21.56
C LEU A 200 -13.99 11.20 21.01
N THR A 201 -13.25 10.29 20.40
CA THR A 201 -12.17 10.66 19.48
C THR A 201 -12.77 11.24 18.19
N GLU A 202 -11.95 11.95 17.41
CA GLU A 202 -12.37 12.50 16.11
C GLU A 202 -12.90 11.41 15.15
N ASP A 203 -12.32 10.21 15.20
CA ASP A 203 -12.74 9.06 14.39
C ASP A 203 -14.03 8.38 14.89
N GLY A 204 -14.61 8.88 15.99
CA GLY A 204 -15.90 8.41 16.51
C GLY A 204 -15.82 7.20 17.45
N ASP A 205 -14.62 6.84 17.93
CA ASP A 205 -14.46 5.80 18.96
C ASP A 205 -14.77 6.35 20.36
N PHE A 206 -15.26 5.48 21.24
CA PHE A 206 -15.60 5.83 22.62
C PHE A 206 -14.39 5.65 23.53
N ILE A 207 -14.03 6.70 24.28
CA ILE A 207 -13.07 6.55 25.36
C ILE A 207 -13.82 6.11 26.62
N VAL A 208 -13.78 4.82 26.91
CA VAL A 208 -14.29 4.22 28.15
C VAL A 208 -13.13 3.81 29.05
N GLN A 209 -13.22 4.15 30.34
CA GLN A 209 -12.29 3.65 31.35
C GLN A 209 -12.55 2.15 31.53
N GLU A 210 -11.51 1.33 31.36
CA GLU A 210 -11.58 -0.14 31.44
C GLU A 210 -12.13 -0.65 32.81
N ASP A 211 -12.03 0.15 33.87
CA ASP A 211 -12.62 -0.14 35.19
C ASP A 211 -14.16 -0.08 35.22
N TYR A 212 -14.83 0.44 34.18
CA TYR A 212 -16.29 0.51 34.12
C TYR A 212 -16.88 -0.77 33.51
N ASN A 213 -16.50 -1.92 34.07
CA ASN A 213 -17.26 -3.16 33.89
C ASN A 213 -18.19 -3.34 35.10
N VAL A 214 -19.50 -3.25 34.87
CA VAL A 214 -20.51 -3.42 35.93
C VAL A 214 -20.45 -4.81 36.56
N ASP A 215 -19.92 -5.81 35.83
CA ASP A 215 -19.75 -7.19 36.32
C ASP A 215 -18.57 -7.35 37.29
N THR A 216 -17.63 -6.40 37.37
CA THR A 216 -16.44 -6.52 38.23
C THR A 216 -16.57 -5.82 39.59
N ILE A 217 -17.70 -5.17 39.87
CA ILE A 217 -17.91 -4.40 41.11
C ILE A 217 -17.92 -5.32 42.35
N ASP A 218 -18.37 -6.56 42.22
CA ASP A 218 -18.25 -7.60 43.25
C ASP A 218 -18.03 -8.97 42.59
N THR A 219 -16.77 -9.39 42.51
CA THR A 219 -16.38 -10.71 41.97
C THR A 219 -16.86 -11.89 42.82
N SER A 220 -17.47 -11.63 43.99
CA SER A 220 -18.12 -12.65 44.82
C SER A 220 -19.64 -12.68 44.64
N ALA A 221 -20.21 -11.77 43.84
CA ALA A 221 -21.65 -11.72 43.59
C ALA A 221 -22.05 -12.64 42.43
N ASP A 222 -22.60 -13.81 42.76
CA ASP A 222 -23.08 -14.83 41.80
C ASP A 222 -24.45 -14.48 41.17
N ASN A 223 -24.75 -13.19 40.95
CA ASN A 223 -26.04 -12.74 40.42
C ASN A 223 -26.37 -13.40 39.08
N THR A 224 -25.40 -13.53 38.18
CA THR A 224 -25.57 -14.16 36.87
C THR A 224 -25.92 -15.65 36.98
N PHE A 225 -25.40 -16.35 38.01
CA PHE A 225 -25.76 -17.74 38.28
C PHE A 225 -27.21 -17.85 38.79
N PHE A 226 -27.62 -16.94 39.68
CA PHE A 226 -29.00 -16.92 40.19
C PHE A 226 -30.03 -16.67 39.08
N GLU A 227 -29.75 -15.76 38.13
CA GLU A 227 -30.67 -15.43 37.04
C GLU A 227 -30.73 -16.50 35.93
N THR A 228 -29.64 -17.23 35.67
CA THR A 228 -29.57 -18.17 34.54
C THR A 228 -29.76 -19.63 34.90
N GLN A 229 -29.37 -20.04 36.11
CA GLN A 229 -29.48 -21.42 36.58
C GLN A 229 -30.49 -21.60 37.72
N GLY A 230 -30.99 -20.51 38.31
CA GLY A 230 -31.98 -20.57 39.40
C GLY A 230 -33.26 -21.32 39.02
N ASP A 231 -33.82 -21.05 37.84
CA ASP A 231 -35.04 -21.69 37.34
C ASP A 231 -34.88 -23.22 37.11
N SER A 232 -33.65 -23.68 36.86
CA SER A 232 -33.34 -25.12 36.71
C SER A 232 -33.23 -25.83 38.07
N ILE A 233 -32.96 -25.08 39.15
CA ILE A 233 -32.77 -25.62 40.51
C ILE A 233 -34.08 -25.62 41.30
N LEU A 234 -34.93 -24.60 41.14
CA LEU A 234 -36.21 -24.47 41.85
C LEU A 234 -37.35 -24.20 40.86
N ASP A 235 -37.96 -25.26 40.33
CA ASP A 235 -39.13 -25.19 39.45
C ASP A 235 -40.43 -25.14 40.25
N PHE A 236 -41.05 -23.96 40.33
CA PHE A 236 -42.36 -23.75 40.97
C PHE A 236 -43.54 -23.85 39.98
N SER A 237 -43.31 -24.23 38.73
CA SER A 237 -44.36 -24.32 37.71
C SER A 237 -45.30 -25.52 37.91
N GLU A 238 -44.82 -26.57 38.58
CA GLU A 238 -45.58 -27.82 38.74
C GLU A 238 -46.35 -27.88 40.08
N VAL A 239 -45.72 -27.63 41.23
CA VAL A 239 -46.36 -27.61 42.56
C VAL A 239 -45.50 -26.78 43.53
N ASN A 240 -46.13 -25.91 44.33
CA ASN A 240 -45.44 -25.23 45.44
C ASN A 240 -45.12 -26.23 46.57
N PRO A 241 -43.84 -26.51 46.87
CA PRO A 241 -43.46 -27.50 47.88
C PRO A 241 -43.61 -27.01 49.33
N PHE A 242 -43.99 -25.74 49.55
CA PHE A 242 -44.08 -25.11 50.87
C PHE A 242 -45.50 -24.75 51.31
N GLY A 243 -46.52 -25.06 50.52
CA GLY A 243 -47.93 -24.87 50.88
C GLY A 243 -48.66 -26.21 50.98
N GLU A 244 -49.41 -26.45 52.06
CA GLU A 244 -50.36 -27.57 52.08
C GLU A 244 -51.52 -27.30 51.12
N VAL A 245 -51.91 -28.34 50.37
CA VAL A 245 -53.09 -28.33 49.53
C VAL A 245 -54.35 -28.36 50.42
N THR A 246 -54.96 -27.21 50.65
CA THR A 246 -56.37 -27.13 51.08
C THR A 246 -57.31 -27.15 49.89
#